data_AF-A0A6I3KGQ0-F1
#
_entry.id   AF-A0A6I3KGQ0-F1
#
_cell.length_a   1.000
_cell.length_b   1.000
_cell.length_c   1.000
_cell.angle_alpha   90.00
_cell.angle_beta   90.00
_cell.angle_gamma   90.00
#
_symmetry.space_group_name_H-M   'P 1'
#
loop_
_entity.id
_entity.type
_entity.pdbx_description
1 polymer ?
#
loop_
_entity_poly.entity_id
_entity_poly.type
_entity_poly.pdbx_seq_one_letter_code
_entity_poly.pdbx_strand_id
1 'polypeptide(L)'
;MKPAGSLALLALLLAGCSAGSGLTTGALLGDDKPAAPVNDAPARAFQVGTASARAVKCGFNFDPAKLKTNYLAYEKQQPSGQDTAKIERIYDVSFNGVAKAVAGEGEYCSETKTKTIKADLGRHLAGDYTPRVVPKEQEEGLFSGMGSGGSAPEYKAKHPMDNSD
;
A
#
# COMPACT_ATOMS: atom_id res chain seq x y z
N MET A 1 -13.66 -8.30 61.76
CA MET A 1 -12.77 -7.12 61.85
C MET A 1 -12.74 -6.46 60.46
N LYS A 2 -13.04 -5.16 60.38
CA LYS A 2 -13.24 -4.36 59.15
C LYS A 2 -11.88 -3.92 58.53
N PRO A 3 -11.86 -3.53 57.24
CA PRO A 3 -10.67 -3.53 56.38
C PRO A 3 -9.92 -2.19 56.31
N ALA A 4 -8.62 -2.26 56.06
CA ALA A 4 -7.76 -1.19 55.54
C ALA A 4 -6.68 -1.93 54.71
N GLY A 5 -6.42 -1.68 53.45
CA GLY A 5 -6.52 -0.47 52.64
C GLY A 5 -5.13 -0.32 52.00
N SER A 6 -5.02 -0.46 50.68
CA SER A 6 -3.90 0.05 49.88
C SER A 6 -4.20 -0.14 48.39
N LEU A 7 -4.34 0.98 47.69
CA LEU A 7 -4.17 1.06 46.24
C LEU A 7 -2.73 0.68 45.90
N ALA A 8 -2.56 -0.21 44.92
CA ALA A 8 -1.35 -0.29 44.13
C ALA A 8 -1.75 -0.48 42.65
N LEU A 9 -1.56 0.57 41.86
CA LEU A 9 -1.46 0.47 40.39
C LEU A 9 -0.17 -0.28 40.04
N LEU A 10 -0.26 -1.33 39.22
CA LEU A 10 0.80 -1.86 38.34
C LEU A 10 0.07 -2.66 37.24
N ALA A 11 -0.08 -2.14 36.02
CA ALA A 11 0.90 -2.18 34.92
C ALA A 11 1.12 -3.58 34.31
N LEU A 12 0.71 -3.67 33.03
CA LEU A 12 1.17 -4.57 31.96
C LEU A 12 1.11 -6.09 32.20
N LEU A 13 0.23 -6.76 31.47
CA LEU A 13 0.56 -7.98 30.72
C LEU A 13 -0.22 -8.01 29.41
N LEU A 14 0.42 -7.46 28.38
CA LEU A 14 0.05 -7.59 26.98
C LEU A 14 0.38 -9.02 26.53
N ALA A 15 -0.46 -9.99 26.91
CA ALA A 15 -0.41 -11.34 26.37
C ALA A 15 -1.02 -11.35 24.97
N GLY A 16 -0.23 -10.88 24.00
CA GLY A 16 -0.52 -10.95 22.57
C GLY A 16 0.66 -11.57 21.83
N CYS A 17 1.12 -12.72 22.30
CA CYS A 17 2.03 -13.58 21.55
C CYS A 17 1.23 -14.20 20.40
N SER A 18 1.39 -13.68 19.18
CA SER A 18 1.03 -14.44 17.98
C SER A 18 2.33 -14.91 17.33
N ALA A 19 2.87 -15.99 17.89
CA ALA A 19 3.69 -16.91 17.12
C ALA A 19 2.78 -17.61 16.09
N GLY A 20 3.09 -17.46 14.81
CA GLY A 20 2.55 -18.26 13.71
C GLY A 20 1.08 -18.01 13.36
N SER A 21 0.83 -17.19 12.34
CA SER A 21 -0.46 -17.09 11.65
C SER A 21 -0.17 -17.38 10.17
N GLY A 22 -0.58 -18.51 9.61
CA GLY A 22 -1.98 -18.89 9.50
C GLY A 22 -2.55 -18.17 8.30
N LEU A 23 -2.32 -18.73 7.09
CA LEU A 23 -3.00 -18.35 5.86
C LEU A 23 -4.52 -18.50 6.09
N THR A 24 -5.17 -17.42 6.48
CA THR A 24 -6.62 -17.33 6.67
C THR A 24 -7.24 -16.80 5.38
N THR A 25 -7.24 -17.65 4.34
CA THR A 25 -8.01 -17.44 3.10
C THR A 25 -9.48 -17.77 3.30
N GLY A 26 -10.13 -17.24 4.34
CA GLY A 26 -11.50 -17.66 4.64
C GLY A 26 -12.11 -17.07 5.90
N ALA A 27 -12.24 -15.75 5.95
CA ALA A 27 -13.28 -15.06 6.70
C ALA A 27 -13.32 -13.60 6.22
N LEU A 28 -14.45 -12.95 5.96
CA LEU A 28 -15.87 -13.28 5.98
C LEU A 28 -16.52 -12.08 5.27
N LEU A 29 -17.59 -12.31 4.52
CA LEU A 29 -18.43 -11.29 3.92
C LEU A 29 -18.81 -10.21 4.96
N GLY A 30 -18.38 -8.96 4.78
CA GLY A 30 -18.82 -7.82 5.60
C GLY A 30 -17.73 -6.79 5.88
N ASP A 31 -18.00 -5.55 5.47
CA ASP A 31 -17.19 -4.34 5.55
C ASP A 31 -15.94 -4.30 4.66
N ASP A 32 -16.08 -3.63 3.51
CA ASP A 32 -15.03 -3.07 2.64
C ASP A 32 -14.19 -2.01 3.37
N LYS A 33 -13.60 -2.37 4.52
CA LYS A 33 -12.57 -1.55 5.15
C LYS A 33 -11.25 -1.89 4.45
N PRO A 34 -10.58 -0.94 3.77
CA PRO A 34 -9.30 -1.22 3.14
C PRO A 34 -8.34 -1.75 4.20
N ALA A 35 -7.70 -2.88 3.89
CA ALA A 35 -6.64 -3.45 4.71
C ALA A 35 -5.65 -2.31 5.04
N ALA A 36 -5.40 -2.10 6.33
CA ALA A 36 -4.51 -1.05 6.75
C ALA A 36 -3.15 -1.23 6.05
N PRO A 37 -2.57 -0.16 5.47
CA PRO A 37 -1.32 -0.28 4.76
C PRO A 37 -0.25 -0.82 5.70
N VAL A 38 0.43 -1.88 5.26
CA VAL A 38 1.49 -2.50 6.04
C VAL A 38 2.67 -1.53 6.10
N ASN A 39 2.97 -1.04 7.29
CA ASN A 39 4.08 -0.12 7.53
C ASN A 39 5.40 -0.87 7.80
N ASP A 40 5.82 -1.70 6.85
CA ASP A 40 7.10 -2.39 6.86
C ASP A 40 8.15 -1.67 5.98
N ALA A 41 9.44 -1.88 6.24
CA ALA A 41 10.49 -1.19 5.48
C ALA A 41 10.54 -1.54 3.99
N PRO A 42 10.32 -2.80 3.56
CA PRO A 42 10.15 -3.10 2.13
C PRO A 42 9.05 -2.26 1.47
N ALA A 43 7.88 -2.14 2.09
CA ALA A 43 6.76 -1.34 1.58
C ALA A 43 7.12 0.15 1.49
N ARG A 44 7.78 0.69 2.53
CA ARG A 44 8.28 2.07 2.51
C ARG A 44 9.32 2.28 1.42
N ALA A 45 10.28 1.37 1.26
CA ALA A 45 11.34 1.47 0.26
C ALA A 45 10.77 1.52 -1.15
N PHE A 46 9.79 0.64 -1.42
CA PHE A 46 9.07 0.61 -2.68
C PHE A 46 8.29 1.91 -2.93
N GLN A 47 7.56 2.41 -1.92
CA GLN A 47 6.81 3.66 -2.05
C GLN A 47 7.73 4.84 -2.34
N VAL A 48 8.82 5.02 -1.59
CA VAL A 48 9.73 6.14 -1.79
C VAL A 48 10.43 6.02 -3.15
N GLY A 49 10.92 4.82 -3.52
CA GLY A 49 11.58 4.60 -4.81
C GLY A 49 10.67 4.88 -6.00
N THR A 50 9.44 4.37 -5.98
CA THR A 50 8.46 4.63 -7.05
C THR A 50 8.03 6.09 -7.12
N ALA A 51 7.74 6.75 -5.98
CA ALA A 51 7.37 8.15 -5.95
C ALA A 51 8.50 9.06 -6.46
N SER A 52 9.75 8.78 -6.08
CA SER A 52 10.93 9.48 -6.57
C SER A 52 11.07 9.37 -8.10
N ALA A 53 10.91 8.17 -8.66
CA ALA A 53 11.01 7.98 -10.12
C ALA A 53 9.92 8.75 -10.88
N ARG A 54 8.68 8.70 -10.39
CA ARG A 54 7.56 9.47 -10.96
C ARG A 54 7.79 10.97 -10.86
N ALA A 55 8.35 11.42 -9.74
CA ALA A 55 8.68 12.82 -9.54
C ALA A 55 9.76 13.31 -10.50
N VAL A 56 10.79 12.49 -10.77
CA VAL A 56 11.81 12.79 -11.80
C VAL A 56 11.16 12.89 -13.18
N LYS A 57 10.31 11.94 -13.56
CA LYS A 57 9.60 11.96 -14.86
C LYS A 57 8.75 13.22 -15.03
N CYS A 58 8.07 13.65 -13.97
CA CYS A 58 7.23 14.85 -14.00
C CYS A 58 7.98 16.16 -13.75
N GLY A 59 9.31 16.14 -13.70
CA GLY A 59 10.13 17.36 -13.63
C GLY A 59 10.02 18.12 -12.32
N PHE A 60 9.70 17.45 -11.21
CA PHE A 60 9.72 18.11 -9.90
C PHE A 60 11.14 18.52 -9.51
N ASN A 61 11.29 19.71 -8.94
CA ASN A 61 12.58 20.22 -8.49
C ASN A 61 12.95 19.64 -7.10
N PHE A 62 13.69 18.54 -7.08
CA PHE A 62 14.25 17.92 -5.87
C PHE A 62 15.52 17.15 -6.23
N ASP A 63 16.29 16.74 -5.20
CA ASP A 63 17.47 15.90 -5.37
C ASP A 63 17.12 14.43 -5.03
N PRO A 64 17.09 13.51 -6.01
CA PRO A 64 16.78 12.11 -5.80
C PRO A 64 17.81 11.37 -4.94
N ALA A 65 19.09 11.74 -5.05
CA ALA A 65 20.17 11.12 -4.29
C ALA A 65 20.12 11.55 -2.82
N LYS A 66 19.84 12.84 -2.57
CA LYS A 66 19.60 13.36 -1.22
C LYS A 66 18.37 12.72 -0.58
N LEU A 67 17.27 12.58 -1.32
CA LEU A 67 16.06 11.93 -0.81
C LEU A 67 16.33 10.46 -0.44
N LYS A 68 17.02 9.70 -1.32
CA LYS A 68 17.46 8.33 -1.01
C LYS A 68 18.31 8.29 0.27
N THR A 69 19.28 9.19 0.38
CA THR A 69 20.18 9.26 1.55
C THR A 69 19.41 9.51 2.85
N ASN A 70 18.48 10.47 2.83
CA ASN A 70 17.63 10.78 3.98
C ASN A 70 16.73 9.61 4.37
N TYR A 71 16.14 8.94 3.38
CA TYR A 71 15.32 7.75 3.61
C TYR A 71 16.12 6.60 4.23
N LEU A 72 17.31 6.29 3.71
CA LEU A 72 18.16 5.25 4.28
C LEU A 72 18.65 5.60 5.69
N ALA A 73 18.85 6.88 6.00
CA ALA A 73 19.15 7.34 7.35
C ALA A 73 17.97 7.13 8.31
N TYR A 74 16.73 7.39 7.85
CA TYR A 74 15.51 7.10 8.61
C TYR A 74 15.37 5.59 8.90
N GLU A 75 15.57 4.74 7.90
CA GLU A 75 15.46 3.28 8.10
C GLU A 75 16.53 2.72 9.03
N LYS A 76 17.74 3.31 9.04
CA LYS A 76 18.79 2.97 10.01
C LYS A 76 18.42 3.26 11.46
N GLN A 77 17.54 4.23 11.69
CA GLN A 77 17.07 4.62 13.03
C GLN A 77 15.86 3.79 13.49
N GLN A 78 15.30 2.94 12.62
CA GLN A 78 14.14 2.13 12.99
C GLN A 78 14.54 1.00 13.95
N PRO A 79 13.74 0.74 14.99
CA PRO A 79 14.07 -0.23 16.05
C PRO A 79 14.10 -1.69 15.58
N SER A 80 13.77 -1.97 14.31
CA SER A 80 13.51 -3.31 13.77
C SER A 80 14.74 -4.07 13.24
N GLY A 81 15.98 -3.61 13.45
CA GLY A 81 17.18 -4.34 13.03
C GLY A 81 17.20 -4.70 11.54
N GLN A 82 16.74 -3.77 10.70
CA GLN A 82 16.48 -4.02 9.28
C GLN A 82 17.78 -4.08 8.48
N ASP A 83 17.85 -5.02 7.54
CA ASP A 83 18.94 -5.09 6.58
C ASP A 83 18.87 -3.89 5.62
N THR A 84 19.64 -2.86 5.94
CA THR A 84 19.70 -1.61 5.17
C THR A 84 20.15 -1.83 3.72
N ALA A 85 20.97 -2.86 3.45
CA ALA A 85 21.39 -3.18 2.09
C ALA A 85 20.25 -3.79 1.27
N LYS A 86 19.38 -4.59 1.91
CA LYS A 86 18.14 -5.06 1.30
C LYS A 86 17.17 -3.91 1.02
N ILE A 87 17.01 -2.98 1.96
CA ILE A 87 16.17 -1.80 1.80
C ILE A 87 16.65 -0.91 0.65
N GLU A 88 17.95 -0.65 0.59
CA GLU A 88 18.56 0.10 -0.50
C GLU A 88 18.31 -0.58 -1.86
N ARG A 89 18.49 -1.91 -1.93
CA ARG A 89 18.20 -2.66 -3.16
C ARG A 89 16.74 -2.54 -3.60
N ILE A 90 15.78 -2.62 -2.67
CA ILE A 90 14.36 -2.47 -2.98
C ILE A 90 14.07 -1.06 -3.52
N TYR A 91 14.63 -0.04 -2.88
CA TYR A 91 14.53 1.34 -3.36
C TYR A 91 15.06 1.46 -4.80
N ASP A 92 16.26 0.95 -5.08
CA ASP A 92 16.88 1.09 -6.39
C ASP A 92 16.12 0.33 -7.47
N VAL A 93 15.65 -0.89 -7.18
CA VAL A 93 14.85 -1.68 -8.12
C VAL A 93 13.52 -0.99 -8.44
N SER A 94 12.83 -0.49 -7.41
CA SER A 94 11.55 0.20 -7.59
C SER A 94 11.70 1.52 -8.34
N PHE A 95 12.74 2.32 -8.02
CA PHE A 95 13.07 3.53 -8.76
C PHE A 95 13.35 3.24 -10.23
N ASN A 96 14.29 2.32 -10.51
CA ASN A 96 14.71 2.03 -11.88
C ASN A 96 13.59 1.36 -12.69
N GLY A 97 12.80 0.49 -12.07
CA GLY A 97 11.66 -0.16 -12.71
C GLY A 97 10.61 0.85 -13.15
N VAL A 98 10.21 1.75 -12.26
CA VAL A 98 9.24 2.80 -12.59
C VAL A 98 9.83 3.82 -13.56
N ALA A 99 11.07 4.26 -13.38
CA ALA A 99 11.73 5.19 -14.30
C ALA A 99 11.73 4.67 -15.74
N LYS A 100 11.98 3.36 -15.93
CA LYS A 100 11.91 2.70 -17.23
C LYS A 100 10.47 2.61 -17.75
N ALA A 101 9.51 2.22 -16.92
CA ALA A 101 8.10 2.12 -17.32
C ALA A 101 7.55 3.47 -17.81
N VAL A 102 7.80 4.54 -17.05
CA VAL A 102 7.28 5.88 -17.37
C VAL A 102 8.09 6.60 -18.45
N ALA A 103 9.27 6.09 -18.84
CA ALA A 103 10.05 6.66 -19.93
C ALA A 103 9.31 6.53 -21.28
N GLY A 104 8.62 5.41 -21.49
CA GLY A 104 7.83 5.14 -22.71
C GLY A 104 6.46 5.81 -22.72
N GLU A 105 5.98 6.32 -21.59
CA GLU A 105 4.70 7.03 -21.50
C GLU A 105 4.88 8.52 -21.79
N GLY A 106 4.31 8.99 -22.90
CA GLY A 106 4.35 10.40 -23.30
C GLY A 106 3.59 11.30 -22.31
N GLU A 107 2.31 11.02 -22.10
CA GLU A 107 1.39 11.79 -21.25
C GLU A 107 1.30 11.21 -19.82
N TYR A 108 2.44 10.86 -19.20
CA TYR A 108 2.43 10.29 -17.85
C TYR A 108 1.93 11.29 -16.79
N CYS A 109 2.25 12.57 -16.96
CA CYS A 109 2.12 13.60 -15.93
C CYS A 109 0.82 14.39 -16.04
N SER A 110 -0.33 13.70 -15.96
CA SER A 110 -1.63 14.37 -15.86
C SER A 110 -1.75 15.18 -14.57
N GLU A 111 -2.69 16.14 -14.51
CA GLU A 111 -2.90 16.96 -13.31
C GLU A 111 -3.20 16.13 -12.05
N THR A 112 -4.00 15.07 -12.17
CA THR A 112 -4.35 14.20 -11.05
C THR A 112 -3.12 13.42 -10.55
N LYS A 113 -2.32 12.88 -11.47
CA LYS A 113 -1.09 12.15 -11.14
C LYS A 113 -0.05 13.08 -10.51
N THR A 114 0.17 14.25 -11.10
CA THR A 114 1.14 15.24 -10.57
C THR A 114 0.74 15.75 -9.20
N LYS A 115 -0.55 16.00 -8.92
CA LYS A 115 -1.03 16.34 -7.56
C LYS A 115 -0.72 15.24 -6.55
N THR A 116 -0.97 13.98 -6.92
CA THR A 116 -0.69 12.82 -6.07
C THR A 116 0.81 12.65 -5.81
N ILE A 117 1.63 12.69 -6.87
CA ILE A 117 3.10 12.61 -6.80
C ILE A 117 3.65 13.73 -5.94
N LYS A 118 3.15 14.97 -6.10
CA LYS A 118 3.57 16.11 -5.27
C LYS A 118 3.26 15.90 -3.80
N ALA A 119 2.08 15.37 -3.48
CA ALA A 119 1.69 15.09 -2.10
C ALA A 119 2.56 14.01 -1.47
N ASP A 120 2.90 12.95 -2.20
CA ASP A 120 3.79 11.89 -1.72
C ASP A 120 5.23 12.38 -1.59
N LEU A 121 5.75 13.09 -2.59
CA LEU A 121 7.08 13.66 -2.57
C LEU A 121 7.24 14.66 -1.42
N GLY A 122 6.25 15.52 -1.20
CA GLY A 122 6.26 16.50 -0.10
C GLY A 122 6.38 15.84 1.27
N ARG A 123 5.66 14.73 1.49
CA ARG A 123 5.78 13.94 2.74
C ARG A 123 7.15 13.30 2.88
N HIS A 124 7.65 12.65 1.82
CA HIS A 124 8.97 12.02 1.85
C HIS A 124 10.12 13.02 2.07
N LEU A 125 10.01 14.23 1.51
CA LEU A 125 10.98 15.32 1.74
C LEU A 125 10.89 15.87 3.17
N ALA A 126 9.71 15.81 3.80
CA ALA A 126 9.52 16.15 5.20
C ALA A 126 9.93 15.03 6.18
N GLY A 127 10.40 13.88 5.68
CA GLY A 127 10.80 12.72 6.50
C GLY A 127 9.63 11.82 6.93
N ASP A 128 8.43 12.05 6.42
CA ASP A 128 7.29 11.15 6.63
C ASP A 128 7.24 10.10 5.50
N TYR A 129 7.68 8.89 5.84
CA TYR A 129 7.72 7.74 4.95
C TYR A 129 6.61 6.73 5.23
N THR A 130 5.61 7.08 6.03
CA THR A 130 4.53 6.15 6.37
C THR A 130 3.67 5.86 5.12
N PRO A 131 3.32 4.59 4.85
CA PRO A 131 2.67 4.27 3.61
C PRO A 131 1.29 4.91 3.51
N ARG A 132 0.92 5.37 2.31
CA ARG A 132 -0.39 5.96 2.08
C ARG A 132 -1.44 4.84 1.94
N VAL A 133 -2.59 5.01 2.59
CA VAL A 133 -3.81 4.29 2.20
C VAL A 133 -4.24 4.86 0.85
N VAL A 134 -3.78 4.27 -0.26
CA VAL A 134 -4.41 4.56 -1.55
C VAL A 134 -5.76 3.85 -1.57
N PRO A 135 -6.89 4.56 -1.72
CA PRO A 135 -8.13 3.91 -2.11
C PRO A 135 -7.83 3.15 -3.39
N LYS A 136 -8.13 1.85 -3.43
CA LYS A 136 -7.99 1.07 -4.65
C LYS A 136 -8.97 1.64 -5.67
N GLU A 137 -8.52 2.51 -6.57
CA GLU A 137 -9.16 2.59 -7.87
C GLU A 137 -9.01 1.20 -8.47
N GLN A 138 -10.14 0.58 -8.79
CA GLN A 138 -10.20 -0.77 -9.32
C GLN A 138 -9.23 -0.85 -10.51
N GLU A 139 -8.15 -1.62 -10.34
CA GLU A 139 -7.38 -2.12 -11.48
C GLU A 139 -8.25 -3.13 -12.23
N GLU A 140 -9.28 -2.61 -12.89
CA GLU A 140 -9.92 -3.30 -13.99
C GLU A 140 -8.85 -3.40 -15.10
N GLY A 141 -8.47 -4.63 -15.46
CA GLY A 141 -8.00 -4.87 -16.81
C GLY A 141 -6.55 -5.31 -17.04
N LEU A 142 -5.89 -6.01 -16.11
CA LEU A 142 -4.67 -6.76 -16.49
C LEU A 142 -4.68 -8.25 -16.10
N PHE A 143 -5.50 -8.66 -15.13
CA PHE A 143 -5.59 -10.07 -14.70
C PHE A 143 -6.91 -10.78 -15.05
N SER A 144 -7.91 -10.10 -15.63
CA SER A 144 -9.20 -10.71 -15.99
C SER A 144 -9.21 -11.46 -17.33
N GLY A 145 -8.10 -11.47 -18.08
CA GLY A 145 -8.06 -11.95 -19.47
C GLY A 145 -7.46 -13.34 -19.71
N MET A 146 -7.01 -14.06 -18.68
CA MET A 146 -6.33 -15.37 -18.85
C MET A 146 -7.03 -16.48 -18.08
N GLY A 147 -8.33 -16.61 -18.33
CA GLY A 147 -9.20 -17.62 -17.74
C GLY A 147 -10.48 -17.77 -18.55
N SER A 148 -10.35 -17.84 -19.88
CA SER A 148 -11.46 -18.20 -20.76
C SER A 148 -11.80 -19.68 -20.52
N GLY A 149 -12.88 -19.92 -19.78
CA GLY A 149 -13.51 -21.22 -19.58
C GLY A 149 -14.98 -20.97 -19.28
N GLY A 150 -15.76 -20.80 -20.35
CA GLY A 150 -17.02 -20.07 -20.32
C GLY A 150 -18.25 -20.82 -19.80
N SER A 151 -19.36 -20.08 -19.80
CA SER A 151 -20.71 -20.51 -20.19
C SER A 151 -21.54 -19.26 -20.43
N ALA A 152 -22.35 -19.28 -21.50
CA ALA A 152 -23.20 -18.21 -22.01
C ALA A 152 -24.28 -17.74 -21.00
N PRO A 153 -24.89 -16.54 -21.21
CA PRO A 153 -25.82 -15.95 -20.27
C PRO A 153 -27.19 -16.62 -20.31
N GLU A 154 -27.65 -17.14 -19.17
CA GLU A 154 -29.00 -17.68 -19.02
C GLU A 154 -30.03 -16.56 -18.82
N TYR A 155 -31.16 -16.74 -19.50
CA TYR A 155 -32.19 -15.75 -19.81
C TYR A 155 -32.91 -15.16 -18.59
N LYS A 156 -33.29 -13.88 -18.73
CA LYS A 156 -34.23 -13.17 -17.84
C LYS A 156 -35.57 -13.93 -17.75
N ALA A 157 -35.86 -14.50 -16.58
CA ALA A 157 -37.20 -14.93 -16.22
C ALA A 157 -38.11 -13.70 -16.06
N LYS A 158 -39.06 -13.53 -16.99
CA LYS A 158 -40.17 -12.57 -16.87
C LYS A 158 -41.45 -13.34 -17.21
N HIS A 159 -42.09 -13.88 -16.18
CA HIS A 159 -43.51 -14.26 -16.22
C HIS A 159 -44.28 -13.30 -15.32
N PRO A 160 -45.32 -12.66 -15.86
CA PRO A 160 -46.70 -13.05 -15.52
C PRO A 160 -47.55 -13.21 -16.79
N MET A 161 -48.15 -14.39 -17.01
CA MET A 161 -49.55 -14.77 -16.71
C MET A 161 -50.58 -14.20 -17.71
N ASP A 162 -51.20 -15.16 -18.43
CA ASP A 162 -52.58 -15.24 -18.95
C ASP A 162 -53.14 -14.16 -19.90
N ASN A 163 -53.57 -14.56 -21.12
CA ASN A 163 -54.99 -14.76 -21.46
C ASN A 163 -55.25 -15.01 -23.00
N SER A 164 -56.09 -16.01 -23.29
CA SER A 164 -56.90 -16.30 -24.51
C SER A 164 -56.14 -16.69 -25.80
N ASP A 165 -56.46 -17.76 -26.55
CA ASP A 165 -57.72 -18.50 -26.80
C ASP A 165 -57.58 -20.04 -26.66
#